data_AF-A0A547NR15-F1
#
_entry.id   AF-A0A547NR15-F1
#
_cell.length_a   1.000
_cell.length_b   1.000
_cell.length_c   1.000
_cell.angle_alpha   90.00
_cell.angle_beta   90.00
_cell.angle_gamma   90.00
#
_symmetry.space_group_name_H-M   'P 1'
#
loop_
_entity.id
_entity.type
_entity.pdbx_description
1 polymer ?
#
loop_
_entity_poly.entity_id
_entity_poly.type
_entity_poly.pdbx_seq_one_letter_code
_entity_poly.pdbx_strand_id
1 'polypeptide(L)'
;MHLVQILLPRADNGGQPFPREDFDGVKEELAGRFKGVTAYLQAPAEGLWEQGTQSDRDDIVIFEVMTEEIDLADWRDRRAELERRFRQDKIIIRYMPMALV
;
A
#
# COMPACT_ATOMS: atom_id res chain seq x y z
N MET A 1 -5.04 -3.18 -19.23
CA MET A 1 -5.14 -2.18 -18.13
C MET A 1 -5.21 -2.92 -16.82
N HIS A 2 -4.47 -2.43 -15.83
CA HIS A 2 -4.31 -3.07 -14.53
C HIS A 2 -4.51 -2.02 -13.44
N LEU A 3 -5.22 -2.42 -12.38
CA LEU A 3 -5.27 -1.70 -11.13
C LEU A 3 -4.15 -2.25 -10.25
N VAL A 4 -3.24 -1.39 -9.81
CA VAL A 4 -2.21 -1.75 -8.82
C VAL A 4 -2.60 -1.13 -7.49
N GLN A 5 -2.51 -1.93 -6.43
CA GLN A 5 -2.76 -1.51 -5.06
C GLN A 5 -1.50 -1.70 -4.21
N ILE A 6 -1.13 -0.66 -3.47
CA ILE A 6 -0.07 -0.69 -2.44
C ILE A 6 -0.75 -0.54 -1.09
N LEU A 7 -0.51 -1.49 -0.20
CA LEU A 7 -1.05 -1.50 1.16
C LEU A 7 0.08 -1.12 2.12
N LEU A 8 -0.03 0.07 2.72
CA LEU A 8 0.96 0.60 3.65
C LEU A 8 0.37 0.67 5.07
N PRO A 9 0.96 -0.03 6.06
CA PRO A 9 0.51 0.06 7.45
C PRO A 9 0.83 1.45 8.02
N ARG A 10 0.01 1.89 8.98
CA ARG A 10 0.20 3.19 9.65
C ARG A 10 1.25 3.21 10.74
N ALA A 11 1.74 2.04 11.15
CA ALA A 11 2.83 1.89 12.10
C ALA A 11 3.89 0.92 11.57
N ASP A 12 5.09 0.97 12.13
CA ASP A 12 6.13 -0.02 11.87
C ASP A 12 5.87 -1.34 12.62
N ASN A 13 6.73 -2.34 12.40
CA ASN A 13 6.64 -3.64 13.07
C ASN A 13 6.72 -3.54 14.62
N GLY A 14 7.16 -2.41 15.17
CA GLY A 14 7.21 -2.14 16.61
C GLY A 14 6.02 -1.35 17.14
N GLY A 15 5.03 -1.04 16.29
CA GLY A 15 3.84 -0.25 16.64
C GLY A 15 4.10 1.27 16.66
N GLN A 16 5.25 1.76 16.17
CA GLN A 16 5.48 3.19 16.10
C GLN A 16 4.79 3.80 14.86
N PRO A 17 3.87 4.76 15.03
CA PRO A 17 3.11 5.32 13.92
C PRO A 17 3.99 6.18 12.99
N PHE A 18 3.64 6.16 11.70
CA PHE A 18 4.25 7.00 10.68
C PHE A 18 3.57 8.38 10.60
N PRO A 19 4.36 9.45 10.39
CA PRO A 19 3.82 10.78 10.10
C PRO A 19 3.08 10.80 8.76
N ARG A 20 2.14 11.75 8.60
CA ARG A 20 1.30 11.84 7.40
C ARG A 20 2.12 12.16 6.15
N GLU A 21 3.19 12.91 6.33
CA GLU A 21 4.15 13.36 5.33
C GLU A 21 4.80 12.18 4.58
N ASP A 22 4.99 11.03 5.26
CA ASP A 22 5.52 9.83 4.61
C ASP A 22 4.55 9.29 3.56
N PHE A 23 3.25 9.31 3.85
CA PHE A 23 2.19 8.89 2.92
C PHE A 23 1.95 9.92 1.82
N ASP A 24 2.04 11.21 2.14
CA ASP A 24 1.93 12.29 1.16
C ASP A 24 3.06 12.19 0.12
N GLY A 25 4.29 11.86 0.52
CA GLY A 25 5.39 11.61 -0.42
C GLY A 25 5.12 10.45 -1.38
N VAL A 26 4.61 9.31 -0.87
CA VAL A 26 4.21 8.17 -1.73
C VAL A 26 3.10 8.59 -2.71
N LYS A 27 2.14 9.38 -2.26
CA LYS A 27 1.07 9.92 -3.11
C LYS A 27 1.64 10.76 -4.25
N GLU A 28 2.55 11.68 -3.96
CA GLU A 28 3.16 12.56 -4.95
C GLU A 28 3.99 11.79 -5.99
N GLU A 29 4.79 10.81 -5.54
CA GLU A 29 5.58 9.95 -6.41
C GLU A 29 4.69 9.15 -7.38
N LEU A 30 3.61 8.55 -6.86
CA LEU A 30 2.65 7.79 -7.68
C LEU A 30 1.88 8.70 -8.63
N ALA A 31 1.43 9.87 -8.17
CA ALA A 31 0.73 10.85 -9.00
C ALA A 31 1.60 11.33 -10.16
N GLY A 32 2.88 11.62 -9.89
CA GLY A 32 3.84 12.06 -10.91
C GLY A 32 4.11 10.99 -11.96
N ARG A 33 4.18 9.72 -11.56
CA ARG A 33 4.47 8.60 -12.47
C ARG A 33 3.27 8.13 -13.28
N PHE A 34 2.10 7.97 -12.63
CA PHE A 34 0.92 7.36 -13.23
C PHE A 34 -0.14 8.38 -13.67
N LYS A 35 0.15 9.68 -13.58
CA LYS A 35 -0.75 10.80 -13.92
C LYS A 35 -2.07 10.79 -13.14
N GLY A 36 -2.10 10.09 -12.01
CA GLY A 36 -3.25 9.94 -11.14
C GLY A 36 -3.00 8.88 -10.08
N VAL A 37 -3.49 9.13 -8.86
CA VAL A 37 -3.45 8.18 -7.75
C VAL A 37 -4.66 8.44 -6.86
N THR A 38 -5.30 7.36 -6.41
CA THR A 38 -6.31 7.43 -5.34
C THR A 38 -5.67 6.87 -4.08
N ALA A 39 -5.81 7.58 -2.96
CA ALA A 39 -5.34 7.11 -1.67
C ALA A 39 -6.48 7.21 -0.66
N TYR A 40 -6.73 6.13 0.09
CA TYR A 40 -7.75 6.10 1.12
C TYR A 40 -7.33 5.25 2.31
N LEU A 41 -7.91 5.55 3.48
CA LEU A 41 -7.72 4.78 4.68
C LEU A 41 -8.66 3.58 4.67
N GLN A 42 -8.12 2.38 4.79
CA GLN A 42 -8.89 1.20 5.13
C GLN A 42 -8.74 0.97 6.64
N ALA A 43 -9.76 1.38 7.39
CA ALA A 43 -9.93 0.99 8.78
C ALA A 43 -10.09 -0.54 8.88
N PRO A 44 -9.76 -1.18 10.01
CA PRO A 44 -9.86 -2.63 10.15
C PRO A 44 -11.25 -3.08 9.70
N ALA A 45 -11.28 -4.00 8.75
CA ALA A 45 -12.51 -4.69 8.40
C ALA A 45 -12.99 -5.40 9.67
N GLU A 46 -14.23 -5.14 10.11
CA GLU A 46 -14.86 -5.92 11.18
C GLU A 46 -15.03 -7.36 10.69
N GLY A 47 -13.99 -8.17 10.86
CA GLY A 47 -13.96 -9.58 10.52
C GLY A 47 -13.59 -10.37 11.76
N LEU A 48 -14.39 -11.39 12.10
CA LEU A 48 -14.05 -12.40 13.09
C LEU A 48 -12.70 -13.04 12.68
N TRP A 49 -11.62 -12.61 13.32
CA TRP A 49 -10.36 -13.35 13.29
C TRP A 49 -10.35 -14.20 14.55
N GLU A 50 -10.66 -15.49 14.39
CA GLU A 50 -10.56 -16.47 15.46
C GLU A 50 -9.11 -16.57 15.95
N GLN A 51 -8.94 -16.23 17.23
CA GLN A 51 -7.89 -16.64 18.16
C GLN A 51 -6.46 -16.74 17.59
N GLY A 52 -5.71 -15.67 17.79
CA GLY A 52 -4.25 -15.71 17.77
C GLY A 52 -3.66 -14.36 18.17
N THR A 53 -3.60 -14.09 19.49
CA THR A 53 -2.81 -13.01 20.11
C THR A 53 -2.99 -11.63 19.51
N GLN A 54 -3.93 -10.85 20.08
CA GLN A 54 -3.95 -9.37 20.06
C GLN A 54 -3.28 -8.75 18.82
N SER A 55 -3.81 -9.04 17.63
CA SER A 55 -3.30 -8.43 16.41
C SER A 55 -3.65 -6.95 16.49
N ASP A 56 -2.62 -6.13 16.59
CA ASP A 56 -2.72 -4.67 16.59
C ASP A 56 -3.71 -4.23 15.51
N ARG A 57 -4.60 -3.30 15.86
CA ARG A 57 -5.55 -2.74 14.92
C ARG A 57 -4.78 -1.80 13.98
N ASP A 58 -4.05 -2.39 13.04
CA ASP A 58 -3.29 -1.64 12.06
C ASP A 58 -4.23 -1.16 10.96
N ASP A 59 -4.66 0.08 11.10
CA ASP A 59 -5.18 0.85 9.99
C ASP A 59 -4.17 0.83 8.84
N ILE A 60 -4.64 0.55 7.62
CA ILE A 60 -3.80 0.50 6.41
C ILE A 60 -4.21 1.64 5.49
N VAL A 61 -3.23 2.34 4.93
CA VAL A 61 -3.44 3.27 3.81
C VAL A 61 -3.28 2.50 2.51
N ILE A 62 -4.31 2.55 1.67
CA ILE A 62 -4.29 1.94 0.34
C ILE A 62 -4.06 3.02 -0.70
N PHE A 63 -3.07 2.79 -1.56
CA PHE A 63 -2.83 3.58 -2.76
C PHE A 63 -3.20 2.77 -3.98
N GLU A 64 -3.91 3.40 -4.90
CA GLU A 64 -4.38 2.80 -6.14
C GLU A 64 -3.88 3.60 -7.34
N VAL A 65 -3.30 2.90 -8.31
CA VAL A 65 -2.92 3.47 -9.61
C VAL A 65 -3.38 2.56 -10.75
N MET A 66 -3.80 3.19 -11.84
CA MET A 66 -4.15 2.50 -13.08
C MET A 66 -2.94 2.55 -14.02
N THR A 67 -2.57 1.41 -14.62
CA THR A 67 -1.47 1.31 -15.59
C THR A 67 -1.86 0.40 -16.76
N GLU A 68 -1.30 0.66 -17.94
CA GLU A 68 -1.56 -0.18 -19.13
C GLU A 68 -0.83 -1.52 -19.04
N GLU A 69 0.43 -1.48 -18.60
CA GLU A 69 1.33 -2.62 -18.49
C GLU A 69 1.90 -2.76 -17.06
N ILE A 70 2.34 -3.97 -16.72
CA ILE A 70 2.94 -4.30 -15.42
C ILE A 70 4.41 -4.69 -15.64
N ASP A 71 5.31 -3.83 -15.19
CA ASP A 71 6.73 -4.15 -15.04
C ASP A 71 6.98 -4.73 -13.63
N LEU A 72 7.08 -6.05 -13.55
CA LEU A 72 7.28 -6.74 -12.27
C LEU A 72 8.64 -6.42 -11.61
N ALA A 73 9.66 -6.04 -12.37
CA ALA A 73 10.96 -5.70 -11.80
C ALA A 73 10.86 -4.35 -11.07
N ASP A 74 10.29 -3.35 -11.74
CA ASP A 74 10.06 -2.03 -11.15
C ASP A 74 9.17 -2.08 -9.90
N TRP A 75 8.10 -2.89 -9.91
CA TRP A 75 7.25 -3.05 -8.73
C TRP A 75 7.94 -3.79 -7.58
N ARG A 76 8.88 -4.68 -7.87
CA ARG A 76 9.71 -5.34 -6.82
C ARG A 76 10.69 -4.36 -6.20
N ASP A 77 11.33 -3.54 -7.00
CA ASP A 77 12.28 -2.53 -6.52
C ASP A 77 11.55 -1.48 -5.66
N ARG A 78 10.39 -1.01 -6.12
CA ARG A 78 9.51 -0.12 -5.34
C ARG A 78 9.07 -0.77 -4.03
N ARG A 79 8.71 -2.04 -4.05
CA ARG A 79 8.33 -2.75 -2.83
C ARG A 79 9.48 -2.78 -1.82
N ALA A 80 10.70 -3.09 -2.25
CA ALA A 80 11.87 -3.13 -1.38
C ALA A 80 12.22 -1.74 -0.81
N GLU A 81 12.08 -0.68 -1.61
CA GLU A 81 12.27 0.71 -1.18
C GLU A 81 11.26 1.09 -0.10
N LEU A 82 9.97 0.80 -0.32
CA LEU A 82 8.91 1.05 0.64
C LEU A 82 9.10 0.22 1.92
N GLU A 83 9.52 -1.05 1.83
CA GLU A 83 9.76 -1.93 3.00
C GLU A 83 10.83 -1.30 3.91
N ARG A 84 11.90 -0.77 3.32
CA ARG A 84 12.93 -0.04 4.05
C ARG A 84 12.41 1.28 4.63
N ARG A 85 11.65 2.06 3.86
CA ARG A 85 11.14 3.38 4.26
C ARG A 85 10.14 3.28 5.42
N PHE A 86 9.22 2.32 5.33
CA PHE A 86 8.18 2.06 6.34
C PHE A 86 8.60 1.04 7.38
N ARG A 87 9.89 0.64 7.45
CA ARG A 87 10.42 -0.30 8.45
C ARG A 87 9.53 -1.54 8.61
N GLN A 88 9.09 -2.09 7.47
CA GLN A 88 8.21 -3.24 7.38
C GLN A 88 8.99 -4.43 6.83
N ASP A 89 8.75 -5.61 7.39
CA ASP A 89 9.38 -6.85 6.88
C ASP A 89 8.81 -7.23 5.52
N LYS A 90 7.54 -6.86 5.29
CA LYS A 90 6.80 -7.19 4.08
C LYS A 90 5.73 -6.17 3.76
N ILE A 91 5.80 -5.57 2.58
CA ILE A 91 4.72 -4.73 2.03
C ILE A 91 3.98 -5.48 0.93
N ILE A 92 2.66 -5.32 0.90
CA ILE A 92 1.82 -5.92 -0.12
C ILE A 92 1.64 -4.92 -1.25
N ILE A 93 2.19 -5.27 -2.42
CA ILE A 93 1.82 -4.69 -3.70
C ILE A 93 1.16 -5.79 -4.52
N ARG A 94 -0.06 -5.53 -4.98
CA ARG A 94 -0.83 -6.46 -5.82
C ARG A 94 -1.41 -5.76 -7.02
N TYR A 95 -1.72 -6.49 -8.08
CA TYR A 95 -2.37 -5.95 -9.25
C TYR A 95 -3.50 -6.86 -9.74
N MET A 96 -4.49 -6.26 -10.40
CA MET A 96 -5.66 -6.94 -10.95
C MET A 96 -5.89 -6.46 -12.39
N PRO A 97 -6.19 -7.35 -13.35
CA PRO A 97 -6.61 -6.93 -14.68
C PRO A 97 -7.98 -6.23 -14.61
N MET A 98 -8.10 -5.11 -15.31
CA MET A 98 -9.32 -4.31 -15.37
C MET A 98 -9.86 -4.26 -16.80
N ALA A 99 -11.17 -4.47 -16.94
CA ALA A 99 -11.90 -4.24 -18.17
C ALA A 99 -12.89 -3.07 -17.95
N LEU A 100 -13.04 -2.23 -18.96
CA LEU A 100 -14.08 -1.20 -19.00
C LEU A 100 -15.31 -1.79 -19.71
N VAL A 101 -16.51 -1.45 -19.23
CA VAL A 101 -17.80 -1.85 -19.82
C VAL A 101 -18.41 -0.67 -20.55
#